data_AF-A0A0G1U519-F1
#
_entry.id   AF-A0A0G1U519-F1
#
_cell.length_a   1.000
_cell.length_b   1.000
_cell.length_c   1.000
_cell.angle_alpha   90.00
_cell.angle_beta   90.00
_cell.angle_gamma   90.00
#
_symmetry.space_group_name_H-M   'P 1'
#
loop_
_entity.id
_entity.type
_entity.pdbx_description
1 polymer ?
#
loop_
_entity_poly.entity_id
_entity_poly.type
_entity_poly.pdbx_seq_one_letter_code
_entity_poly.pdbx_strand_id
1 'polypeptide(L)'
;MRTIPQWLAERCVIYVGTNRVVVEIISLGLVFKFPIIRLIALYRSVLGFVRGTAFVPFSRWFSYPMESEGFLGFRRLVFKGVMDNWREYWFCLVERHSFAQPTYFSFFGLVNIQLRGEPLVMDQWEFRGQLQKFIEERVLYSDAHHFTSINNFCISDGKLRILDYGSRKTQNIIRERGMCVYQNFQVRVN
;
A
#
# COMPACT_ATOMS: atom_id res chain seq x y z
N MET A 1 -24.72 -7.90 -16.89
CA MET A 1 -23.98 -8.11 -15.63
C MET A 1 -23.67 -9.59 -15.52
N ARG A 2 -22.40 -9.98 -15.39
CA ARG A 2 -22.03 -11.39 -15.13
C ARG A 2 -22.02 -11.58 -13.62
N THR A 3 -22.92 -12.42 -13.11
CA THR A 3 -22.96 -12.82 -11.71
C THR A 3 -21.72 -13.66 -11.40
N ILE A 4 -20.95 -13.24 -10.39
CA ILE A 4 -19.84 -14.04 -9.87
C ILE A 4 -20.46 -15.29 -9.21
N PRO A 5 -19.98 -16.51 -9.51
CA PRO A 5 -20.48 -17.72 -8.86
C PRO A 5 -20.38 -17.63 -7.34
N GLN A 6 -21.41 -18.06 -6.61
CA GLN A 6 -21.51 -17.93 -5.15
C GLN A 6 -20.34 -18.60 -4.41
N TRP A 7 -19.83 -19.73 -4.93
CA TRP A 7 -18.65 -20.42 -4.40
C TRP A 7 -17.34 -19.62 -4.51
N LEU A 8 -17.27 -18.65 -5.44
CA LEU A 8 -16.15 -17.72 -5.59
C LEU A 8 -16.27 -16.56 -4.60
N ALA A 9 -17.50 -16.12 -4.28
CA ALA A 9 -17.76 -15.01 -3.38
C ALA A 9 -17.33 -15.31 -1.93
N GLU A 10 -17.39 -16.57 -1.49
CA GLU A 10 -16.95 -16.99 -0.16
C GLU A 10 -15.43 -17.18 -0.04
N ARG A 11 -14.70 -17.18 -1.15
CA ARG A 11 -13.26 -17.51 -1.20
C ARG A 11 -12.39 -16.35 -1.64
N CYS A 12 -13.00 -15.29 -2.18
CA CYS A 12 -12.30 -14.18 -2.77
C CYS A 12 -12.91 -12.84 -2.33
N VAL A 13 -12.07 -11.94 -1.85
CA VAL A 13 -12.46 -10.57 -1.51
C VAL A 13 -11.71 -9.58 -2.40
N ILE A 14 -12.41 -8.59 -2.95
CA ILE A 14 -11.82 -7.59 -3.85
C ILE A 14 -11.92 -6.22 -3.20
N TYR A 15 -10.78 -5.54 -3.07
CA TYR A 15 -10.68 -4.16 -2.61
C TYR A 15 -10.16 -3.28 -3.74
N VAL A 16 -10.80 -2.12 -3.93
CA VAL A 16 -10.37 -1.15 -4.94
C VAL A 16 -9.80 0.06 -4.22
N GLY A 17 -8.48 0.17 -4.21
CA GLY A 17 -7.77 1.33 -3.67
C GLY A 17 -7.54 2.42 -4.71
N THR A 18 -6.80 3.46 -4.33
CA THR A 18 -6.50 4.58 -5.23
C THR A 18 -5.57 4.17 -6.37
N ASN A 19 -4.53 3.38 -6.11
CA ASN A 19 -3.53 3.07 -7.15
C ASN A 19 -3.52 1.59 -7.53
N ARG A 20 -4.31 0.75 -6.84
CA ARG A 20 -4.25 -0.71 -6.96
C ARG A 20 -5.62 -1.34 -6.70
N VAL A 21 -5.89 -2.44 -7.38
CA VAL A 21 -6.92 -3.42 -7.01
C VAL A 21 -6.21 -4.53 -6.24
N VAL A 22 -6.79 -4.90 -5.11
CA VAL A 22 -6.30 -5.97 -4.24
C VAL A 22 -7.32 -7.10 -4.28
N VAL A 23 -6.87 -8.31 -4.54
CA VAL A 23 -7.68 -9.52 -4.59
C VAL A 23 -7.12 -10.50 -3.57
N GLU A 24 -7.86 -10.75 -2.51
CA GLU A 24 -7.52 -11.72 -1.48
C GLU A 24 -8.15 -13.06 -1.83
N ILE A 25 -7.34 -14.12 -1.91
CA ILE A 25 -7.82 -15.50 -2.09
C ILE A 25 -7.65 -16.22 -0.75
N ILE A 26 -8.74 -16.25 0.03
CA ILE A 26 -8.75 -16.74 1.42
C ILE A 26 -8.26 -18.19 1.48
N SER A 27 -8.76 -19.05 0.59
CA SER A 27 -8.41 -20.47 0.56
C SER A 27 -6.93 -20.76 0.27
N LEU A 28 -6.21 -19.80 -0.33
CA LEU A 28 -4.77 -19.91 -0.61
C LEU A 28 -3.91 -19.19 0.43
N GLY A 29 -4.51 -18.35 1.29
CA GLY A 29 -3.75 -17.46 2.17
C GLY A 29 -2.89 -16.44 1.41
N LEU A 30 -3.34 -16.01 0.21
CA LEU A 30 -2.59 -15.11 -0.66
C LEU A 30 -3.39 -13.86 -1.04
N VAL A 31 -2.65 -12.79 -1.30
CA VAL A 31 -3.16 -11.49 -1.76
C VAL A 31 -2.47 -11.11 -3.06
N PHE A 32 -3.27 -10.80 -4.09
CA PHE A 32 -2.82 -10.35 -5.39
C PHE A 32 -3.09 -8.85 -5.54
N LYS A 33 -2.06 -8.06 -5.84
CA LYS A 33 -2.21 -6.62 -6.08
C LYS A 33 -1.93 -6.28 -7.54
N PHE A 34 -2.88 -5.62 -8.18
CA PHE A 34 -2.81 -5.17 -9.56
C PHE A 34 -2.82 -3.64 -9.61
N PRO A 35 -1.87 -2.97 -10.27
CA PRO A 35 -1.86 -1.52 -10.35
C PRO A 35 -2.98 -1.00 -11.26
N ILE A 36 -3.61 0.10 -10.86
CA ILE A 36 -4.60 0.82 -11.66
C ILE A 36 -3.86 1.86 -12.50
N ILE A 37 -3.75 1.60 -13.80
CA ILE A 37 -3.25 2.57 -14.77
C ILE A 37 -4.40 3.51 -15.14
N ARG A 38 -4.30 4.79 -14.76
CA ARG A 38 -5.41 5.76 -14.89
C ARG A 38 -5.45 6.38 -16.29
N LEU A 39 -5.67 5.56 -17.33
CA LEU A 39 -5.66 5.99 -18.73
C LEU A 39 -6.67 7.12 -19.03
N ILE A 40 -7.87 7.09 -18.42
CA ILE A 40 -8.88 8.15 -18.61
C ILE A 40 -8.41 9.47 -18.00
N ALA A 41 -7.82 9.44 -16.80
CA ALA A 41 -7.30 10.64 -16.16
C ALA A 41 -6.11 11.19 -16.96
N LEU A 42 -5.23 10.31 -17.45
CA LEU A 42 -4.13 10.64 -18.34
C LEU A 42 -4.63 11.35 -19.60
N TYR A 43 -5.63 10.79 -20.28
CA TYR A 43 -6.23 11.39 -21.48
C TYR A 43 -6.84 12.76 -21.20
N ARG A 44 -7.61 12.91 -20.10
CA ARG A 44 -8.18 14.21 -19.70
C ARG A 44 -7.10 15.24 -19.39
N SER A 45 -6.01 14.85 -18.73
CA SER A 45 -4.87 15.73 -18.50
C SER A 45 -4.24 16.18 -19.81
N VAL A 46 -3.99 15.26 -20.75
CA VAL A 46 -3.45 15.59 -22.09
C VAL A 46 -4.37 16.54 -22.86
N LEU A 47 -5.69 16.29 -22.87
CA LEU A 47 -6.66 17.20 -23.48
C LEU A 47 -6.63 18.60 -22.85
N GLY A 48 -6.44 18.69 -21.53
CA GLY A 48 -6.32 19.96 -20.81
C GLY A 48 -5.14 20.81 -21.33
N PHE A 49 -4.00 20.17 -21.59
CA PHE A 49 -2.84 20.83 -22.21
C PHE A 49 -3.12 21.29 -23.64
N VAL A 50 -3.70 20.42 -24.47
CA VAL A 50 -4.03 20.73 -25.87
C VAL A 50 -5.01 21.89 -25.97
N ARG A 51 -5.95 22.00 -25.02
CA ARG A 51 -6.95 23.07 -24.95
C ARG A 51 -6.44 24.35 -24.27
N GLY A 52 -5.19 24.40 -23.81
CA GLY A 52 -4.64 25.56 -23.10
C GLY A 52 -5.27 25.81 -21.71
N THR A 53 -5.99 24.83 -21.17
CA THR A 53 -6.69 24.93 -19.87
C THR A 53 -5.88 24.38 -18.70
N ALA A 54 -4.70 23.82 -18.97
CA ALA A 54 -3.82 23.28 -17.95
C ALA A 54 -3.05 24.40 -17.22
N PHE A 55 -3.14 24.41 -15.89
CA PHE A 55 -2.46 25.38 -15.03
C PHE A 55 -0.95 25.13 -14.86
N VAL A 56 -0.46 23.98 -15.29
CA VAL A 56 0.95 23.58 -15.14
C VAL A 56 1.56 23.41 -16.53
N PRO A 57 2.83 23.79 -16.76
CA PRO A 57 3.51 23.51 -18.02
C PRO A 57 3.63 22.00 -18.30
N PHE A 58 3.50 21.61 -19.57
CA PHE A 58 3.59 20.21 -20.01
C PHE A 58 4.90 19.53 -19.57
N SER A 59 6.03 20.25 -19.67
CA SER A 59 7.34 19.76 -19.21
C SER A 59 7.38 19.45 -17.72
N ARG A 60 6.74 20.30 -16.88
CA ARG A 60 6.65 20.10 -15.43
C ARG A 60 5.73 18.94 -15.05
N TRP A 61 4.76 18.61 -15.90
CA TRP A 61 3.85 17.48 -15.66
C TRP A 61 4.53 16.12 -15.83
N PHE A 62 5.52 16.01 -16.72
CA PHE A 62 6.35 14.80 -16.87
C PHE A 62 7.45 14.66 -15.80
N SER A 63 7.96 15.77 -15.28
CA SER A 63 9.06 15.76 -14.30
C SER A 63 8.58 15.63 -12.85
N TYR A 64 7.27 15.74 -12.61
CA TYR A 64 6.73 15.70 -11.25
C TYR A 64 7.02 14.37 -10.52
N PRO A 65 7.50 14.40 -9.27
CA PRO A 65 7.83 13.19 -8.54
C PRO A 65 6.56 12.37 -8.23
N MET A 66 6.68 11.04 -8.28
CA MET A 66 5.59 10.11 -8.02
C MET A 66 5.03 10.19 -6.60
N GLU A 67 5.84 10.71 -5.67
CA GLU A 67 5.55 10.78 -4.23
C GLU A 67 4.87 12.09 -3.83
N SER A 68 4.68 13.06 -4.74
CA SER A 68 4.00 14.30 -4.39
C SER A 68 2.49 14.09 -4.28
N GLU A 69 1.94 14.45 -3.12
CA GLU A 69 0.54 14.21 -2.75
C GLU A 69 -0.44 15.19 -3.42
N GLY A 70 -0.01 16.42 -3.73
CA GLY A 70 -0.89 17.50 -4.20
C GLY A 70 -1.08 17.62 -5.72
N PHE A 71 -0.35 16.84 -6.54
CA PHE A 71 -0.44 16.96 -8.00
C PHE A 71 -0.40 15.61 -8.71
N LEU A 72 -1.23 15.45 -9.74
CA LEU A 72 -1.34 14.25 -10.56
C LEU A 72 -0.45 14.37 -11.80
N GLY A 73 0.87 14.27 -11.58
CA GLY A 73 1.85 14.19 -12.67
C GLY A 73 1.70 12.91 -13.49
N PHE A 74 2.20 12.93 -14.73
CA PHE A 74 2.19 11.79 -15.66
C PHE A 74 2.67 10.50 -14.99
N ARG A 75 3.83 10.57 -14.33
CA ARG A 75 4.47 9.42 -13.68
C ARG A 75 3.59 8.81 -12.59
N ARG A 76 2.89 9.65 -11.80
CA ARG A 76 2.01 9.19 -10.73
C ARG A 76 0.77 8.48 -11.30
N LEU A 77 0.18 9.01 -12.37
CA LEU A 77 -1.02 8.45 -12.99
C LEU A 77 -0.78 7.06 -13.64
N VAL A 78 0.42 6.84 -14.17
CA VAL A 78 0.74 5.63 -14.94
C VAL A 78 1.49 4.60 -14.10
N PHE A 79 2.47 5.03 -13.29
CA PHE A 79 3.46 4.13 -12.72
C PHE A 79 3.43 4.00 -11.20
N LYS A 80 2.59 4.78 -10.47
CA LYS A 80 2.61 4.74 -9.00
C LYS A 80 2.34 3.35 -8.44
N GLY A 81 1.26 2.70 -8.86
CA GLY A 81 0.92 1.35 -8.39
C GLY A 81 1.97 0.30 -8.77
N VAL A 82 2.53 0.39 -9.98
CA VAL A 82 3.59 -0.50 -10.47
C VAL A 82 4.83 -0.37 -9.59
N MET A 83 5.25 0.87 -9.35
CA MET A 83 6.44 1.18 -8.56
C MET A 83 6.25 0.77 -7.09
N ASP A 84 5.07 0.97 -6.51
CA ASP A 84 4.79 0.55 -5.13
C ASP A 84 4.90 -0.97 -4.98
N ASN A 85 4.27 -1.72 -5.89
CA ASN A 85 4.36 -3.19 -5.91
C ASN A 85 5.81 -3.68 -6.07
N TRP A 86 6.57 -3.06 -6.97
CA TRP A 86 7.97 -3.41 -7.17
C TRP A 86 8.83 -3.12 -5.94
N ARG A 87 8.62 -1.97 -5.30
CA ARG A 87 9.33 -1.56 -4.07
C ARG A 87 8.98 -2.44 -2.87
N GLU A 88 7.73 -2.88 -2.74
CA GLU A 88 7.32 -3.86 -1.71
C GLU A 88 8.09 -5.17 -1.88
N TYR A 89 8.09 -5.73 -3.09
CA TYR A 89 8.82 -6.96 -3.38
C TYR A 89 10.32 -6.84 -3.15
N TRP A 90 10.94 -5.76 -3.65
CA TRP A 90 12.37 -5.53 -3.47
C TRP A 90 12.75 -5.36 -2.00
N PHE A 91 11.95 -4.58 -1.24
CA PHE A 91 12.17 -4.41 0.19
C PHE A 91 12.04 -5.74 0.94
N CYS A 92 11.04 -6.55 0.61
CA CYS A 92 10.87 -7.88 1.20
C CYS A 92 12.05 -8.82 0.87
N LEU A 93 12.53 -8.79 -0.37
CA LEU A 93 13.60 -9.67 -0.83
C LEU A 93 14.94 -9.33 -0.16
N VAL A 94 15.26 -8.03 -0.08
CA VAL A 94 16.55 -7.53 0.42
C VAL A 94 16.58 -7.45 1.95
N GLU A 95 15.60 -6.79 2.55
CA GLU A 95 15.62 -6.47 3.99
C GLU A 95 15.07 -7.61 4.85
N ARG A 96 14.13 -8.40 4.30
CA ARG A 96 13.45 -9.50 5.01
C ARG A 96 12.95 -9.13 6.41
N HIS A 97 12.49 -7.88 6.55
CA HIS A 97 12.15 -7.31 7.84
C HIS A 97 10.89 -7.98 8.43
N SER A 98 10.96 -8.55 9.64
CA SER A 98 9.85 -9.33 10.24
C SER A 98 8.55 -8.56 10.45
N PHE A 99 8.64 -7.24 10.65
CA PHE A 99 7.49 -6.34 10.69
C PHE A 99 6.76 -6.19 9.35
N ALA A 100 7.41 -6.41 8.21
CA ALA A 100 6.79 -6.27 6.90
C ALA A 100 6.11 -7.59 6.50
N GLN A 101 4.87 -7.52 6.00
CA GLN A 101 4.19 -8.72 5.54
C GLN A 101 4.86 -9.28 4.27
N PRO A 102 5.20 -10.58 4.21
CA PRO A 102 6.00 -11.13 3.11
C PRO A 102 5.37 -10.95 1.74
N THR A 103 6.16 -10.42 0.79
CA THR A 103 5.82 -10.33 -0.64
C THR A 103 6.65 -11.37 -1.40
N TYR A 104 6.01 -12.44 -1.86
CA TYR A 104 6.69 -13.58 -2.47
C TYR A 104 7.13 -13.32 -3.91
N PHE A 105 6.37 -12.54 -4.67
CA PHE A 105 6.61 -12.37 -6.09
C PHE A 105 6.07 -11.04 -6.61
N SER A 106 6.78 -10.46 -7.59
CA SER A 106 6.31 -9.31 -8.35
C SER A 106 6.69 -9.42 -9.83
N PHE A 107 5.70 -9.48 -10.72
CA PHE A 107 5.94 -9.46 -12.17
C PHE A 107 6.12 -8.01 -12.65
N PHE A 108 7.33 -7.49 -12.49
CA PHE A 108 7.69 -6.10 -12.83
C PHE A 108 6.74 -5.05 -12.21
N GLY A 109 6.16 -5.34 -11.03
CA GLY A 109 5.18 -4.48 -10.37
C GLY A 109 3.74 -4.56 -10.91
N LEU A 110 3.49 -5.26 -12.03
CA LEU A 110 2.15 -5.41 -12.62
C LEU A 110 1.26 -6.39 -11.85
N VAL A 111 1.87 -7.39 -11.22
CA VAL A 111 1.18 -8.31 -10.32
C VAL A 111 2.09 -8.52 -9.12
N ASN A 112 1.60 -8.22 -7.91
CA ASN A 112 2.30 -8.50 -6.67
C ASN A 112 1.58 -9.62 -5.92
N ILE A 113 2.29 -10.64 -5.45
CA ILE A 113 1.75 -11.75 -4.66
C ILE A 113 2.32 -11.64 -3.25
N GLN A 114 1.44 -11.46 -2.27
CA GLN A 114 1.77 -11.25 -0.87
C GLN A 114 1.08 -12.30 0.01
N LEU A 115 1.69 -12.67 1.13
CA LEU A 115 1.04 -13.49 2.14
C LEU A 115 -0.17 -12.75 2.73
N ARG A 116 -1.31 -13.42 2.85
CA ARG A 116 -2.48 -12.88 3.58
C ARG A 116 -2.22 -12.93 5.08
N GLY A 117 -2.52 -11.85 5.78
CA GLY A 117 -2.62 -11.82 7.23
C GLY A 117 -4.07 -11.68 7.67
N GLU A 118 -4.34 -11.98 8.94
CA GLU A 118 -5.66 -11.73 9.51
C GLU A 118 -5.84 -10.23 9.78
N PRO A 119 -7.04 -9.66 9.57
CA PRO A 119 -7.32 -8.28 9.91
C PRO A 119 -7.03 -8.01 11.40
N LEU A 120 -6.41 -6.86 11.71
CA LEU A 120 -6.26 -6.43 13.09
C LEU A 120 -7.61 -5.93 13.62
N VAL A 121 -8.18 -6.65 14.59
CA VAL A 121 -9.41 -6.24 15.29
C VAL A 121 -9.04 -5.48 16.56
N MET A 122 -8.94 -4.17 16.46
CA MET A 122 -8.64 -3.26 17.58
C MET A 122 -9.28 -1.90 17.34
N ASP A 123 -9.59 -1.16 18.41
CA ASP A 123 -10.01 0.23 18.27
C ASP A 123 -8.91 1.09 17.63
N GLN A 124 -9.32 2.02 16.76
CA GLN A 124 -8.38 2.83 15.99
C GLN A 124 -7.56 3.79 16.87
N TRP A 125 -8.10 4.25 18.00
CA TRP A 125 -7.37 5.09 18.95
C TRP A 125 -6.44 4.26 19.82
N GLU A 126 -6.89 3.09 20.28
CA GLU A 126 -6.02 2.14 21.00
C GLU A 126 -4.80 1.76 20.15
N PHE A 127 -5.02 1.40 18.88
CA PHE A 127 -3.96 1.09 17.93
C PHE A 127 -2.94 2.23 17.80
N ARG A 128 -3.42 3.47 17.58
CA ARG A 128 -2.55 4.65 17.44
C ARG A 128 -1.77 4.92 18.71
N GLY A 129 -2.43 4.85 19.87
CA GLY A 129 -1.80 5.06 21.17
C GLY A 129 -0.72 4.03 21.48
N GLN A 130 -0.90 2.77 21.08
CA GLN A 130 0.16 1.76 21.18
C GLN A 130 1.32 2.06 20.22
N LEU A 131 1.02 2.37 18.95
CA LEU A 131 2.05 2.59 17.93
C LEU A 131 2.93 3.81 18.23
N GLN A 132 2.34 4.89 18.77
CA GLN A 132 3.05 6.11 19.19
C GLN A 132 4.06 5.88 20.31
N LYS A 133 3.93 4.80 21.10
CA LYS A 133 4.93 4.44 22.13
C LYS A 133 6.25 3.97 21.51
N PHE A 134 6.21 3.50 20.26
CA PHE A 134 7.34 2.87 19.57
C PHE A 134 7.84 3.70 18.37
N ILE A 135 6.96 4.51 17.79
CA ILE A 135 7.25 5.43 16.70
C ILE A 135 6.98 6.84 17.22
N GLU A 136 8.04 7.64 17.35
CA GLU A 136 7.94 9.05 17.73
C GLU A 136 6.86 9.76 16.91
N GLU A 137 6.03 10.58 17.57
CA GLU A 137 4.85 11.20 16.98
C GLU A 137 5.18 11.95 15.67
N ARG A 138 6.29 12.70 15.65
CA ARG A 138 6.76 13.41 14.46
C ARG A 138 7.05 12.47 13.28
N VAL A 139 7.61 11.29 13.55
CA VAL A 139 7.92 10.28 12.53
C VAL A 139 6.63 9.63 12.02
N LEU A 140 5.70 9.34 12.92
CA LEU A 140 4.41 8.76 12.59
C LEU A 140 3.61 9.68 11.64
N TYR A 141 3.63 10.99 11.88
CA TYR A 141 2.95 11.96 11.00
C TYR A 141 3.69 12.28 9.70
N SER A 142 4.97 11.94 9.59
CA SER A 142 5.72 12.12 8.32
C SER A 142 5.21 11.20 7.19
N ASP A 143 4.53 10.12 7.56
CA ASP A 143 3.81 9.19 6.68
C ASP A 143 2.48 8.77 7.30
N ALA A 144 1.68 9.76 7.70
CA ALA A 144 0.42 9.57 8.40
C ALA A 144 -0.52 8.61 7.66
N HIS A 145 -0.55 8.66 6.32
CA HIS A 145 -1.42 7.79 5.52
C HIS A 145 -1.15 6.29 5.72
N HIS A 146 0.10 5.89 5.96
CA HIS A 146 0.43 4.47 6.18
C HIS A 146 0.29 4.06 7.64
N PHE A 147 0.74 4.88 8.60
CA PHE A 147 0.81 4.49 10.02
C PHE A 147 -0.41 4.86 10.87
N THR A 148 -1.37 5.64 10.36
CA THR A 148 -2.57 6.02 11.14
C THR A 148 -3.81 5.20 10.80
N SER A 149 -3.77 4.38 9.75
CA SER A 149 -4.88 3.54 9.31
C SER A 149 -4.62 2.09 9.72
N ILE A 150 -5.49 1.55 10.58
CA ILE A 150 -5.39 0.16 11.04
C ILE A 150 -5.45 -0.85 9.88
N ASN A 151 -6.11 -0.49 8.77
CA ASN A 151 -6.25 -1.33 7.58
C ASN A 151 -4.93 -1.58 6.82
N ASN A 152 -3.87 -0.82 7.14
CA ASN A 152 -2.53 -1.07 6.60
C ASN A 152 -1.76 -2.08 7.45
N PHE A 153 -2.40 -2.74 8.41
CA PHE A 153 -1.77 -3.71 9.29
C PHE A 153 -2.60 -4.98 9.34
N CYS A 154 -1.90 -6.08 9.58
CA CYS A 154 -2.49 -7.40 9.78
C CYS A 154 -1.80 -8.13 10.92
N ILE A 155 -2.41 -9.22 11.36
CA ILE A 155 -1.82 -10.20 12.26
C ILE A 155 -1.36 -11.40 11.45
N SER A 156 -0.10 -11.78 11.64
CA SER A 156 0.46 -13.03 11.14
C SER A 156 1.28 -13.64 12.26
N ASP A 157 1.03 -14.91 12.57
CA ASP A 157 1.77 -15.64 13.62
C ASP A 157 1.71 -14.93 14.99
N GLY A 158 0.55 -14.35 15.33
CA GLY A 158 0.34 -13.60 16.57
C GLY A 158 1.08 -12.26 16.65
N LYS A 159 1.70 -11.80 15.56
CA LYS A 159 2.47 -10.55 15.50
C LYS A 159 1.86 -9.55 14.54
N LEU A 160 1.96 -8.27 14.92
CA LEU A 160 1.59 -7.15 14.05
C LEU A 160 2.57 -7.08 12.88
N ARG A 161 2.03 -7.00 11.66
CA ARG A 161 2.81 -6.74 10.45
C ARG A 161 2.17 -5.64 9.62
N ILE A 162 3.01 -4.85 8.95
CA ILE A 162 2.59 -3.77 8.06
C ILE A 162 2.40 -4.30 6.63
N LEU A 163 1.31 -3.86 6.03
CA LEU A 163 0.95 -4.01 4.62
C LEU A 163 1.34 -2.73 3.86
N ASP A 164 1.27 -2.75 2.54
CA ASP A 164 1.33 -1.53 1.71
C ASP A 164 2.58 -0.65 1.91
N TYR A 165 3.74 -1.26 2.17
CA TYR A 165 5.01 -0.57 2.45
C TYR A 165 5.84 -0.20 1.19
N GLY A 166 5.16 0.16 0.09
CA GLY A 166 5.82 0.57 -1.17
C GLY A 166 6.43 1.98 -1.15
N SER A 167 6.03 2.81 -0.18
CA SER A 167 6.57 4.16 0.01
C SER A 167 7.96 4.12 0.64
N ARG A 168 8.90 4.91 0.10
CA ARG A 168 10.27 5.04 0.66
C ARG A 168 10.26 5.56 2.10
N LYS A 169 9.34 6.49 2.40
CA LYS A 169 9.16 7.01 3.77
C LYS A 169 8.77 5.88 4.72
N THR A 170 7.76 5.08 4.35
CA THR A 170 7.34 3.92 5.12
C THR A 170 8.50 2.95 5.34
N GLN A 171 9.26 2.63 4.29
CA GLN A 171 10.40 1.72 4.37
C GLN A 171 11.49 2.22 5.32
N ASN A 172 11.75 3.53 5.35
CA ASN A 172 12.71 4.10 6.31
C ASN A 172 12.23 3.95 7.75
N ILE A 173 10.94 4.23 8.01
CA ILE A 173 10.36 4.03 9.34
C ILE A 173 10.41 2.56 9.75
N ILE A 174 10.15 1.63 8.83
CA ILE A 174 10.28 0.19 9.09
C ILE A 174 11.72 -0.17 9.45
N ARG A 175 12.73 0.29 8.69
CA ARG A 175 14.14 0.02 9.00
C ARG A 175 14.54 0.51 10.39
N GLU A 176 14.08 1.71 10.75
CA GLU A 176 14.49 2.36 12.00
C GLU A 176 13.74 1.83 13.22
N ARG A 177 12.43 1.58 13.09
CA ARG A 177 11.53 1.32 14.23
C ARG A 177 10.74 0.02 14.13
N GLY A 178 10.72 -0.62 12.96
CA GLY A 178 9.87 -1.78 12.69
C GLY A 178 10.11 -2.93 13.66
N MET A 179 11.35 -3.23 14.02
CA MET A 179 11.65 -4.31 14.97
C MET A 179 11.15 -4.01 16.39
N CYS A 180 11.26 -2.75 16.84
CA CYS A 180 10.73 -2.33 18.12
C CYS A 180 9.21 -2.54 18.16
N VAL A 181 8.50 -2.13 17.11
CA VAL A 181 7.05 -2.36 17.00
C VAL A 181 6.74 -3.86 16.97
N TYR A 182 7.41 -4.64 16.11
CA TYR A 182 7.16 -6.08 15.96
C TYR A 182 7.33 -6.86 17.27
N GLN A 183 8.31 -6.49 18.09
CA GLN A 183 8.58 -7.18 19.36
C GLN A 183 7.59 -6.79 20.46
N ASN A 184 7.23 -5.50 20.55
CA ASN A 184 6.57 -4.95 21.73
C ASN A 184 5.06 -4.63 21.53
N PHE A 185 4.56 -4.59 20.29
CA PHE A 185 3.16 -4.32 20.04
C PHE A 185 2.28 -5.47 20.59
N GLN A 186 1.27 -5.13 21.39
CA GLN A 186 0.41 -6.11 22.04
C GLN A 186 -0.84 -6.37 21.20
N VAL A 187 -0.90 -7.56 20.63
CA VAL A 187 -2.07 -8.04 19.89
C VAL A 187 -3.01 -8.70 20.88
N ARG A 188 -4.25 -8.21 21.00
CA ARG A 188 -5.32 -8.93 21.69
C ARG A 188 -5.93 -9.90 20.69
N VAL A 189 -5.72 -11.18 20.91
CA VAL A 189 -6.45 -12.23 20.18
C VAL A 189 -7.74 -12.44 20.96
N ASN A 190 -8.88 -12.12 20.35
CA ASN A 190 -10.19 -12.49 20.89
C ASN A 190 -10.46 -13.97 20.65
#